data_AF-A0A183CMK0-F1
#
_entry.id   AF-A0A183CMK0-F1
#
_cell.length_a   1.000
_cell.length_b   1.000
_cell.length_c   1.000
_cell.angle_alpha   90.00
_cell.angle_beta   90.00
_cell.angle_gamma   90.00
#
_symmetry.space_group_name_H-M   'P 1'
#
loop_
_entity.id
_entity.type
_entity.pdbx_description
1 polymer ?
#
loop_
_entity_poly.entity_id
_entity_poly.type
_entity_poly.pdbx_seq_one_letter_code
_entity_poly.pdbx_strand_id
1 'polypeptide(L)'
;RHIVERCGICSRTVTGILQLIEKDRRGIQINKQLLKSLIRIFMNLQMYDRAFEREFLKATEQFYREESQQKIQELDLSLYLHHVQKRIAEEEERVHLYLEYGTFSKLIAIVERCFISAYLDTIIAKGVDQLLSEHRLADLALLFRLLSRVREGLPALKIAFADYIKKMGKTMVMDTDRDKTLVSDLMTFKSGLDTVITDCFSSNEKFLHTLKDSFDFFINTRANKIAELIAKFMDSKLRTGNKECSEEELDSVMDRPFTRRTWPNGCCWAEVRRWMQKRRCYPN
;
A
#
# COMPACT_ATOMS: atom_id res chain seq x y z
N ARG A 1 -41.04 -24.42 19.62
CA ARG A 1 -39.74 -25.09 19.91
C ARG A 1 -39.48 -26.29 18.98
N HIS A 2 -40.43 -27.20 18.76
CA HIS A 2 -40.16 -28.49 18.08
C HIS A 2 -39.87 -28.55 16.56
N ILE A 3 -40.07 -27.49 15.76
CA ILE A 3 -39.93 -27.60 14.29
C ILE A 3 -38.47 -27.39 13.84
N VAL A 4 -37.80 -26.36 14.35
CA VAL A 4 -36.40 -26.05 13.99
C VAL A 4 -35.41 -26.95 14.72
N GLU A 5 -35.78 -27.50 15.87
CA GLU A 5 -34.96 -28.48 16.61
C GLU A 5 -34.87 -29.85 15.90
N ARG A 6 -35.78 -30.16 14.95
CA ARG A 6 -35.64 -31.35 14.11
C ARG A 6 -34.45 -31.16 13.16
N CYS A 7 -33.40 -31.95 13.39
CA CYS A 7 -32.11 -31.87 12.69
C CYS A 7 -32.22 -31.72 11.16
N GLY A 8 -33.15 -32.44 10.51
CA GLY A 8 -33.36 -32.35 9.07
C GLY A 8 -33.95 -31.01 8.57
N ILE A 9 -34.84 -30.37 9.33
CA ILE A 9 -35.44 -29.08 8.96
C ILE A 9 -34.43 -27.95 9.19
N CYS A 10 -33.67 -28.04 10.30
CA CYS A 10 -32.59 -27.10 10.60
C CYS A 10 -31.55 -27.07 9.47
N SER A 11 -31.03 -28.23 9.10
CA SER A 11 -29.99 -28.36 8.06
C SER A 11 -30.46 -27.83 6.70
N ARG A 12 -31.70 -28.16 6.29
CA ARG A 12 -32.29 -27.64 5.05
C ARG A 12 -32.48 -26.12 5.08
N THR A 13 -32.92 -25.58 6.22
CA THR A 13 -33.09 -24.13 6.40
C THR A 13 -31.74 -23.41 6.31
N VAL A 14 -30.72 -23.91 7.01
CA VAL A 14 -29.36 -23.35 6.94
C VAL A 14 -28.85 -23.39 5.50
N THR A 15 -28.97 -24.53 4.81
CA THR A 15 -28.57 -24.66 3.40
C THR A 15 -29.27 -23.62 2.52
N GLY A 16 -30.58 -23.44 2.67
CA GLY A 16 -31.34 -22.43 1.93
C GLY A 16 -30.90 -21.00 2.23
N ILE A 17 -30.60 -20.67 3.49
CA ILE A 17 -30.07 -19.37 3.90
C ILE A 17 -28.72 -19.11 3.23
N LEU A 18 -27.81 -20.09 3.25
CA LEU A 18 -26.49 -19.97 2.62
C LEU A 18 -26.59 -19.76 1.11
N GLN A 19 -27.50 -20.47 0.43
CA GLN A 19 -27.77 -20.27 -1.00
C GLN A 19 -28.32 -18.87 -1.30
N LEU A 20 -29.16 -18.31 -0.43
CA LEU A 20 -29.63 -16.92 -0.59
C LEU A 20 -28.48 -15.92 -0.44
N ILE A 21 -27.61 -16.11 0.56
CA ILE A 21 -26.44 -15.24 0.75
C ILE A 21 -25.48 -15.34 -0.43
N GLU A 22 -25.25 -16.54 -0.95
CA GLU A 22 -24.40 -16.72 -2.13
C GLU A 22 -24.98 -16.02 -3.37
N LYS A 23 -26.30 -16.10 -3.58
CA LYS A 23 -26.99 -15.35 -4.64
C LYS A 23 -26.79 -13.84 -4.47
N ASP A 24 -26.94 -13.32 -3.26
CA ASP A 24 -26.70 -11.91 -2.93
C ASP A 24 -25.25 -11.50 -3.26
N ARG A 25 -24.25 -12.32 -2.93
CA ARG A 25 -22.83 -12.08 -3.28
C ARG A 25 -22.57 -12.05 -4.78
N ARG A 26 -23.33 -12.83 -5.55
CA ARG A 26 -23.29 -12.81 -7.03
C ARG A 26 -24.07 -11.63 -7.63
N GLY A 27 -24.65 -10.75 -6.80
CA GLY A 27 -25.43 -9.59 -7.24
C GLY A 27 -26.88 -9.91 -7.61
N ILE A 28 -27.37 -11.12 -7.29
CA ILE A 28 -28.76 -11.51 -7.52
C ILE A 28 -29.60 -10.95 -6.38
N GLN A 29 -30.67 -10.22 -6.71
CA GLN A 29 -31.56 -9.62 -5.73
C GLN A 29 -32.28 -10.70 -4.92
N ILE A 30 -32.20 -10.62 -3.59
CA ILE A 30 -32.88 -11.53 -2.66
C ILE A 30 -33.79 -10.77 -1.71
N ASN A 31 -34.73 -11.49 -1.08
CA ASN A 31 -35.54 -10.94 -0.01
C ASN A 31 -34.72 -10.85 1.30
N LYS A 32 -34.07 -9.69 1.51
CA LYS A 32 -33.26 -9.41 2.71
C LYS A 32 -34.08 -9.43 4.01
N GLN A 33 -35.38 -9.10 3.95
CA GLN A 33 -36.26 -9.14 5.13
C GLN A 33 -36.56 -10.58 5.58
N LEU A 34 -36.79 -11.48 4.63
CA LEU A 34 -36.92 -12.91 4.91
C LEU A 34 -35.64 -13.46 5.55
N LEU A 35 -34.49 -13.14 4.98
CA LEU A 35 -33.18 -13.56 5.49
C LEU A 35 -32.95 -13.08 6.93
N LYS A 36 -33.22 -11.80 7.20
CA LYS A 36 -33.15 -11.21 8.54
C LYS A 36 -34.08 -11.90 9.53
N SER A 37 -35.31 -12.22 9.11
CA SER A 37 -36.30 -12.89 9.96
C SER A 37 -35.86 -14.31 10.30
N LEU A 38 -35.35 -15.07 9.32
CA LEU A 38 -34.83 -16.42 9.51
C LEU A 38 -33.63 -16.42 10.46
N ILE A 39 -32.65 -15.54 10.26
CA ILE A 39 -31.47 -15.46 11.13
C ILE A 39 -31.88 -15.07 12.57
N ARG A 40 -32.83 -14.15 12.74
CA ARG A 40 -33.35 -13.79 14.06
C ARG A 40 -34.02 -14.97 14.79
N ILE A 41 -34.63 -15.92 14.05
CA ILE A 41 -35.13 -17.16 14.66
C ILE A 41 -33.97 -17.99 15.23
N PHE A 42 -32.85 -18.14 14.50
CA PHE A 42 -31.68 -18.86 15.02
C PHE A 42 -31.07 -18.19 16.25
N MET A 43 -31.02 -16.86 16.29
CA MET A 43 -30.57 -16.09 17.45
C MET A 43 -31.49 -16.31 18.66
N ASN A 44 -32.81 -16.16 18.47
CA ASN A 44 -33.80 -16.33 19.54
C ASN A 44 -33.83 -17.77 20.11
N LEU A 45 -33.49 -18.76 19.28
CA LEU A 45 -33.39 -20.16 19.69
C LEU A 45 -32.01 -20.52 20.26
N GLN A 46 -31.07 -19.57 20.35
CA GLN A 46 -29.68 -19.79 20.80
C GLN A 46 -28.96 -20.87 19.98
N MET A 47 -29.30 -20.97 18.69
CA MET A 47 -28.73 -21.94 17.75
C MET A 47 -27.81 -21.29 16.73
N TYR A 48 -27.66 -19.97 16.75
CA TYR A 48 -26.91 -19.20 15.75
C TYR A 48 -25.49 -19.74 15.56
N ASP A 49 -24.69 -19.80 16.61
CA ASP A 49 -23.27 -20.21 16.52
C ASP A 49 -23.11 -21.65 16.00
N ARG A 50 -23.85 -22.59 16.60
CA ARG A 50 -23.66 -24.04 16.37
C ARG A 50 -24.28 -24.52 15.07
N ALA A 51 -25.44 -23.98 14.68
CA ALA A 51 -26.18 -24.45 13.51
C ALA A 51 -25.92 -23.60 12.26
N PHE A 52 -25.70 -22.30 12.42
CA PHE A 52 -25.59 -21.38 11.29
C PHE A 52 -24.18 -20.80 11.12
N GLU A 53 -23.62 -20.10 12.11
CA GLU A 53 -22.38 -19.32 11.97
C GLU A 53 -21.22 -20.18 11.45
N ARG A 54 -21.03 -21.38 12.01
CA ARG A 54 -19.97 -22.30 11.58
C ARG A 54 -20.08 -22.68 10.11
N GLU A 55 -21.27 -23.07 9.66
CA GLU A 55 -21.51 -23.45 8.27
C GLU A 55 -21.45 -22.23 7.34
N PHE A 56 -21.90 -21.07 7.81
CA PHE A 56 -21.81 -19.80 7.10
C PHE A 56 -20.36 -19.36 6.84
N LEU A 57 -19.51 -19.40 7.87
CA LEU A 57 -18.09 -19.05 7.73
C LEU A 57 -17.38 -20.04 6.79
N LYS A 58 -17.67 -21.34 6.91
CA LYS A 58 -17.11 -22.38 6.02
C LYS A 58 -17.53 -22.17 4.55
N ALA A 59 -18.81 -21.96 4.29
CA ALA A 59 -19.31 -21.68 2.94
C ALA A 59 -18.73 -20.38 2.37
N THR A 60 -18.56 -19.37 3.22
CA THR A 60 -17.94 -18.09 2.84
C THR A 60 -16.48 -18.23 2.47
N GLU A 61 -15.71 -19.01 3.24
CA GLU A 61 -14.31 -19.29 2.90
C GLU A 61 -14.18 -20.00 1.56
N GLN A 62 -15.04 -20.98 1.29
CA GLN A 62 -15.02 -21.69 0.00
C GLN A 62 -15.35 -20.75 -1.16
N PHE A 63 -16.43 -19.95 -1.02
CA PHE A 63 -16.83 -18.97 -2.03
C PHE A 63 -15.69 -17.99 -2.35
N TYR A 64 -15.09 -17.38 -1.31
CA TYR A 64 -14.05 -16.38 -1.53
C TYR A 64 -12.72 -16.96 -1.95
N ARG A 65 -12.40 -18.22 -1.64
CA ARG A 65 -11.23 -18.91 -2.19
C ARG A 65 -11.34 -19.07 -3.70
N GLU A 66 -12.51 -19.47 -4.19
CA GLU A 66 -12.77 -19.62 -5.63
C GLU A 66 -12.77 -18.26 -6.34
N GLU A 67 -13.46 -17.27 -5.79
CA GLU A 67 -13.53 -15.94 -6.38
C GLU A 67 -12.16 -15.26 -6.42
N SER A 68 -11.39 -15.30 -5.31
CA SER A 68 -10.09 -14.65 -5.26
C SER A 68 -9.10 -15.29 -6.23
N GLN A 69 -9.12 -16.61 -6.38
CA GLN A 69 -8.29 -17.33 -7.35
C GLN A 69 -8.60 -16.92 -8.79
N GLN A 70 -9.88 -16.76 -9.13
CA GLN A 70 -10.27 -16.29 -10.46
C GLN A 70 -9.85 -14.83 -10.67
N LYS A 71 -10.17 -13.94 -9.72
CA LYS A 71 -9.99 -12.50 -9.87
C LYS A 71 -8.54 -12.06 -9.88
N ILE A 72 -7.66 -12.72 -9.14
CA ILE A 72 -6.22 -12.40 -9.16
C ILE A 72 -5.57 -12.73 -10.52
N GLN A 73 -6.16 -13.65 -11.30
CA GLN A 73 -5.68 -14.00 -12.63
C GLN A 73 -6.28 -13.10 -13.71
N GLU A 74 -7.56 -12.75 -13.58
CA GLU A 74 -8.34 -12.00 -14.56
C GLU A 74 -8.08 -10.49 -14.53
N LEU A 75 -7.93 -9.91 -13.34
CA LEU A 75 -7.86 -8.45 -13.16
C LEU A 75 -6.41 -7.95 -13.11
N ASP A 76 -6.20 -6.72 -13.55
CA ASP A 76 -5.00 -5.96 -13.21
C ASP A 76 -5.01 -5.60 -11.71
N LEU A 77 -3.84 -5.19 -11.20
CA LEU A 77 -3.68 -4.93 -9.77
C LEU A 77 -4.65 -3.85 -9.26
N SER A 78 -4.83 -2.74 -9.98
CA SER A 78 -5.69 -1.64 -9.54
C SER A 78 -7.15 -2.11 -9.44
N LEU A 79 -7.69 -2.79 -10.47
CA LEU A 79 -9.04 -3.33 -10.43
C LEU A 79 -9.20 -4.42 -9.35
N TYR A 80 -8.18 -5.25 -9.15
CA TYR A 80 -8.19 -6.26 -8.09
C TYR A 80 -8.31 -5.62 -6.70
N LEU A 81 -7.50 -4.60 -6.39
CA LEU A 81 -7.56 -3.93 -5.09
C LEU A 81 -8.93 -3.29 -4.82
N HIS A 82 -9.53 -2.67 -5.83
CA HIS A 82 -10.88 -2.12 -5.73
C HIS A 82 -11.93 -3.20 -5.51
N HIS A 83 -11.80 -4.35 -6.17
CA HIS A 83 -12.67 -5.50 -5.95
C HIS A 83 -12.57 -6.01 -4.50
N VAL A 84 -11.37 -6.13 -3.94
CA VAL A 84 -11.16 -6.54 -2.54
C VAL A 84 -11.84 -5.55 -1.58
N GLN A 85 -11.61 -4.25 -1.76
CA GLN A 85 -12.22 -3.21 -0.93
C GLN A 85 -13.75 -3.23 -1.01
N LYS A 86 -14.31 -3.48 -2.19
CA LYS A 86 -15.75 -3.65 -2.40
C LYS A 86 -16.29 -4.86 -1.63
N ARG A 87 -15.64 -6.03 -1.74
CA ARG A 87 -16.06 -7.25 -1.02
C ARG A 87 -16.02 -7.08 0.50
N ILE A 88 -14.98 -6.41 1.02
CA ILE A 88 -14.91 -6.06 2.45
C ILE A 88 -16.13 -5.21 2.84
N ALA A 89 -16.41 -4.12 2.12
CA ALA A 89 -17.54 -3.24 2.44
C ALA A 89 -18.90 -3.95 2.36
N GLU A 90 -19.10 -4.82 1.37
CA GLU A 90 -20.32 -5.63 1.23
C GLU A 90 -20.52 -6.59 2.41
N GLU A 91 -19.45 -7.22 2.93
CA GLU A 91 -19.54 -8.08 4.12
C GLU A 91 -19.74 -7.28 5.41
N GLU A 92 -19.15 -6.09 5.53
CA GLU A 92 -19.40 -5.18 6.66
C GLU A 92 -20.88 -4.76 6.71
N GLU A 93 -21.46 -4.37 5.57
CA GLU A 93 -22.88 -4.05 5.45
C GLU A 93 -23.76 -5.27 5.77
N ARG A 94 -23.37 -6.45 5.27
CA ARG A 94 -24.09 -7.70 5.52
C ARG A 94 -24.21 -8.02 7.00
N VAL A 95 -23.13 -7.82 7.76
CA VAL A 95 -23.17 -8.01 9.21
C VAL A 95 -24.14 -7.03 9.84
N HIS A 96 -24.07 -5.76 9.47
CA HIS A 96 -24.95 -4.72 9.99
C HIS A 96 -26.44 -4.98 9.71
N LEU A 97 -26.77 -5.54 8.54
CA LEU A 97 -28.15 -5.75 8.14
C LEU A 97 -28.84 -6.90 8.88
N TYR A 98 -28.17 -8.05 9.03
CA TYR A 98 -28.82 -9.28 9.48
C TYR A 98 -27.96 -10.35 10.18
N LEU A 99 -26.65 -10.17 10.40
CA LEU A 99 -25.84 -11.15 11.15
C LEU A 99 -25.63 -10.72 12.60
N GLU A 100 -25.10 -11.64 13.42
CA GLU A 100 -24.69 -11.30 14.78
C GLU A 100 -23.38 -10.51 14.76
N TYR A 101 -23.25 -9.52 15.64
CA TYR A 101 -22.06 -8.69 15.72
C TYR A 101 -20.78 -9.51 15.99
N GLY A 102 -20.89 -10.59 16.77
CA GLY A 102 -19.78 -11.51 17.05
C GLY A 102 -19.20 -12.21 15.81
N THR A 103 -19.92 -12.22 14.69
CA THR A 103 -19.47 -12.79 13.42
C THR A 103 -18.59 -11.83 12.62
N PHE A 104 -18.63 -10.52 12.91
CA PHE A 104 -17.93 -9.49 12.15
C PHE A 104 -16.45 -9.79 11.96
N SER A 105 -15.70 -9.96 13.06
CA SER A 105 -14.26 -10.16 13.02
C SER A 105 -13.86 -11.44 12.30
N LYS A 106 -14.62 -12.53 12.51
CA LYS A 106 -14.38 -13.84 11.86
C LYS A 106 -14.62 -13.76 10.36
N LEU A 107 -15.69 -13.09 9.94
CA LEU A 107 -16.07 -12.95 8.53
C LEU A 107 -15.06 -12.09 7.76
N ILE A 108 -14.70 -10.93 8.31
CA ILE A 108 -13.73 -10.04 7.67
C ILE A 108 -12.34 -10.69 7.58
N ALA A 109 -11.92 -11.43 8.61
CA ALA A 109 -10.66 -12.18 8.58
C ALA A 109 -10.64 -13.25 7.47
N ILE A 110 -11.78 -13.87 7.13
CA ILE A 110 -11.86 -14.80 6.00
C ILE A 110 -11.62 -14.07 4.68
N VAL A 111 -12.25 -12.92 4.47
CA VAL A 111 -12.09 -12.11 3.25
C VAL A 111 -10.63 -11.66 3.10
N GLU A 112 -10.05 -11.10 4.16
CA GLU A 112 -8.64 -10.68 4.18
C GLU A 112 -7.69 -11.84 3.87
N ARG A 113 -7.91 -13.00 4.49
CA ARG A 113 -7.07 -14.17 4.24
C ARG A 113 -7.19 -14.66 2.80
N CYS A 114 -8.40 -14.72 2.25
CA CYS A 114 -8.63 -15.27 0.91
C CYS A 114 -8.16 -14.33 -0.20
N PHE A 115 -8.28 -13.02 -0.04
CA PHE A 115 -7.91 -12.05 -1.09
C PHE A 115 -6.53 -11.43 -0.90
N ILE A 116 -6.07 -11.24 0.34
CA ILE A 116 -4.85 -10.49 0.65
C ILE A 116 -3.75 -11.47 1.06
N SER A 117 -3.90 -12.17 2.18
CA SER A 117 -2.83 -13.03 2.71
C SER A 117 -2.42 -14.14 1.75
N ALA A 118 -3.39 -14.80 1.10
CA ALA A 118 -3.13 -15.90 0.16
C ALA A 118 -2.37 -15.47 -1.10
N TYR A 119 -2.43 -14.20 -1.48
CA TYR A 119 -1.85 -13.68 -2.73
C TYR A 119 -0.89 -12.51 -2.49
N LEU A 120 -0.37 -12.36 -1.27
CA LEU A 120 0.48 -11.23 -0.89
C LEU A 120 1.68 -11.11 -1.82
N ASP A 121 2.41 -12.21 -2.06
CA ASP A 121 3.58 -12.21 -2.93
C ASP A 121 3.21 -11.83 -4.37
N THR A 122 2.07 -12.33 -4.88
CA THR A 122 1.56 -12.00 -6.21
C THR A 122 1.17 -10.53 -6.32
N ILE A 123 0.50 -9.98 -5.31
CA ILE A 123 0.10 -8.56 -5.24
C ILE A 123 1.35 -7.67 -5.30
N ILE A 124 2.37 -8.02 -4.51
CA ILE A 124 3.64 -7.29 -4.46
C ILE A 124 4.36 -7.37 -5.81
N ALA A 125 4.51 -8.59 -6.37
CA ALA A 125 5.24 -8.83 -7.61
C ALA A 125 4.56 -8.22 -8.84
N LYS A 126 3.22 -8.20 -8.90
CA LYS A 126 2.49 -7.78 -10.10
C LYS A 126 2.52 -6.29 -10.37
N GLY A 127 2.71 -5.43 -9.37
CA GLY A 127 2.45 -4.01 -9.65
C GLY A 127 2.92 -2.96 -8.66
N VAL A 128 3.67 -3.29 -7.60
CA VAL A 128 4.23 -2.22 -6.74
C VAL A 128 5.16 -1.30 -7.55
N ASP A 129 6.07 -1.88 -8.34
CA ASP A 129 6.95 -1.12 -9.25
C ASP A 129 6.15 -0.25 -10.22
N GLN A 130 5.10 -0.81 -10.84
CA GLN A 130 4.29 -0.11 -11.82
C GLN A 130 3.54 1.07 -11.20
N LEU A 131 2.83 0.85 -10.08
CA LEU A 131 2.07 1.88 -9.39
C LEU A 131 2.96 3.04 -8.91
N LEU A 132 4.17 2.73 -8.45
CA LEU A 132 5.16 3.73 -8.06
C LEU A 132 5.70 4.50 -9.27
N SER A 133 6.01 3.82 -10.38
CA SER A 133 6.55 4.46 -11.58
C SER A 133 5.54 5.35 -12.30
N GLU A 134 4.26 4.96 -12.30
CA GLU A 134 3.16 5.71 -12.93
C GLU A 134 2.53 6.75 -11.99
N HIS A 135 3.06 6.91 -10.77
CA HIS A 135 2.53 7.83 -9.76
C HIS A 135 1.02 7.67 -9.48
N ARG A 136 0.51 6.43 -9.44
CA ARG A 136 -0.91 6.14 -9.16
C ARG A 136 -1.21 6.25 -7.66
N LEU A 137 -1.28 7.48 -7.14
CA LEU A 137 -1.40 7.76 -5.70
C LEU A 137 -2.65 7.14 -5.05
N ALA A 138 -3.80 7.17 -5.74
CA ALA A 138 -5.04 6.59 -5.20
C ALA A 138 -4.93 5.07 -4.99
N ASP A 139 -4.36 4.36 -5.96
CA ASP A 139 -4.14 2.91 -5.91
C ASP A 139 -3.08 2.54 -4.86
N LEU A 140 -2.02 3.34 -4.72
CA LEU A 140 -1.00 3.15 -3.69
C LEU A 140 -1.57 3.32 -2.28
N ALA A 141 -2.43 4.33 -2.07
CA ALA A 141 -3.11 4.54 -0.80
C ALA A 141 -4.07 3.37 -0.48
N LEU A 142 -4.78 2.87 -1.49
CA LEU A 142 -5.64 1.69 -1.34
C LEU A 142 -4.82 0.43 -1.02
N LEU A 143 -3.73 0.20 -1.74
CA LEU A 143 -2.81 -0.92 -1.50
C LEU A 143 -2.29 -0.89 -0.06
N PHE A 144 -1.79 0.26 0.41
CA PHE A 144 -1.29 0.41 1.77
C PHE A 144 -2.37 0.11 2.82
N ARG A 145 -3.59 0.62 2.61
CA ARG A 145 -4.72 0.40 3.52
C ARG A 145 -5.16 -1.07 3.57
N LEU A 146 -5.12 -1.78 2.44
CA LEU A 146 -5.47 -3.20 2.40
C LEU A 146 -4.37 -4.05 3.03
N LEU A 147 -3.10 -3.77 2.74
CA LEU A 147 -1.97 -4.49 3.31
C LEU A 147 -1.76 -4.22 4.81
N SER A 148 -2.24 -3.09 5.33
CA SER A 148 -2.21 -2.81 6.77
C SER A 148 -3.16 -3.70 7.59
N ARG A 149 -4.14 -4.33 6.94
CA ARG A 149 -5.09 -5.22 7.59
C ARG A 149 -4.50 -6.60 7.92
N VAL A 150 -3.40 -6.98 7.27
CA VAL A 150 -2.74 -8.28 7.46
C VAL A 150 -1.34 -8.12 8.04
N ARG A 151 -0.97 -9.00 8.98
CA ARG A 151 0.27 -8.90 9.76
C ARG A 151 1.53 -8.78 8.90
N GLU A 152 1.62 -9.59 7.84
CA GLU A 152 2.79 -9.65 6.95
C GLU A 152 2.73 -8.63 5.80
N GLY A 153 1.62 -7.89 5.65
CA GLY A 153 1.40 -7.02 4.50
C GLY A 153 2.32 -5.80 4.47
N LEU A 154 2.37 -5.02 5.55
CA LEU A 154 3.27 -3.86 5.61
C LEU A 154 4.76 -4.23 5.55
N PRO A 155 5.25 -5.30 6.24
CA PRO A 155 6.60 -5.80 6.04
C PRO A 155 6.94 -6.11 4.58
N ALA A 156 6.07 -6.83 3.86
CA ALA A 156 6.27 -7.17 2.46
C ALA A 156 6.29 -5.93 1.56
N LEU A 157 5.34 -5.00 1.76
CA LEU A 157 5.29 -3.73 1.02
C LEU A 157 6.55 -2.89 1.24
N LYS A 158 7.09 -2.86 2.46
CA LYS A 158 8.31 -2.12 2.78
C LYS A 158 9.52 -2.67 2.03
N ILE A 159 9.64 -3.99 1.91
CA ILE A 159 10.72 -4.63 1.15
C ILE A 159 10.60 -4.25 -0.32
N ALA A 160 9.42 -4.41 -0.92
CA ALA A 160 9.18 -4.06 -2.32
C ALA A 160 9.46 -2.57 -2.60
N PHE A 161 9.03 -1.68 -1.71
CA PHE A 161 9.30 -0.25 -1.80
C PHE A 161 10.81 0.05 -1.76
N ALA A 162 11.55 -0.58 -0.85
CA ALA A 162 13.01 -0.44 -0.77
C ALA A 162 13.69 -0.91 -2.06
N ASP A 163 13.28 -2.07 -2.57
CA ASP A 163 13.87 -2.68 -3.77
C ASP A 163 13.60 -1.82 -5.01
N TYR A 164 12.40 -1.28 -5.16
CA TYR A 164 12.06 -0.31 -6.20
C TYR A 164 12.98 0.92 -6.14
N ILE A 165 13.12 1.54 -4.96
CA ILE A 165 13.96 2.74 -4.78
C ILE A 165 15.41 2.44 -5.14
N LYS A 166 15.96 1.34 -4.64
CA LYS A 166 17.36 0.95 -4.90
C LYS A 166 17.58 0.65 -6.37
N LYS A 167 16.67 -0.07 -7.02
CA LYS A 167 16.71 -0.39 -8.45
C LYS A 167 16.69 0.88 -9.28
N MET A 168 15.72 1.78 -9.03
CA MET A 168 15.61 3.01 -9.82
C MET A 168 16.74 3.99 -9.56
N GLY A 169 17.10 4.21 -8.29
CA GLY A 169 18.20 5.09 -7.92
C GLY A 169 19.55 4.62 -8.48
N LYS A 170 19.80 3.30 -8.51
CA LYS A 170 21.00 2.74 -9.13
C LYS A 170 21.03 2.98 -10.64
N THR A 171 19.91 2.79 -11.33
CA THR A 171 19.82 3.08 -12.78
C THR A 171 20.12 4.54 -13.07
N MET A 172 19.56 5.48 -12.27
CA MET A 172 19.83 6.92 -12.44
C MET A 172 21.30 7.26 -12.19
N VAL A 173 21.91 6.73 -11.12
CA VAL A 173 23.30 7.05 -10.75
C VAL A 173 24.32 6.41 -11.69
N MET A 174 24.03 5.26 -12.28
CA MET A 174 24.98 4.59 -13.19
C MET A 174 24.99 5.16 -14.61
N ASP A 175 23.96 5.91 -15.00
CA ASP A 175 23.88 6.58 -16.30
C ASP A 175 24.75 7.85 -16.33
N THR A 176 25.98 7.71 -16.86
CA THR A 176 26.95 8.81 -16.91
C THR A 176 26.59 9.91 -17.90
N ASP A 177 25.76 9.60 -18.90
CA ASP A 177 25.37 10.58 -19.92
C ASP A 177 24.40 11.62 -19.34
N ARG A 178 23.67 11.23 -18.29
CA ARG A 178 22.72 12.07 -17.56
C ARG A 178 23.33 12.78 -16.34
N ASP A 179 24.66 12.75 -16.14
CA ASP A 179 25.34 13.41 -15.01
C ASP A 179 24.97 14.90 -14.86
N LYS A 180 24.63 15.60 -15.96
CA LYS A 180 24.20 17.02 -15.95
C LYS A 180 22.82 17.24 -15.31
N THR A 181 21.87 16.32 -15.52
CA THR A 181 20.50 16.43 -14.99
C THR A 181 20.31 15.57 -13.74
N LEU A 182 21.26 14.69 -13.41
CA LEU A 182 21.18 13.73 -12.32
C LEU A 182 20.69 14.32 -10.99
N VAL A 183 21.24 15.46 -10.57
CA VAL A 183 20.85 16.09 -9.29
C VAL A 183 19.38 16.55 -9.34
N SER A 184 18.93 17.09 -10.47
CA SER A 184 17.53 17.48 -10.67
C SER A 184 16.62 16.25 -10.68
N ASP A 185 17.01 15.21 -11.42
CA ASP A 185 16.25 13.96 -11.55
C ASP A 185 16.11 13.27 -10.18
N LEU A 186 17.17 13.24 -9.37
CA LEU A 186 17.14 12.71 -8.00
C LEU A 186 16.23 13.52 -7.06
N MET A 187 16.17 14.85 -7.20
CA MET A 187 15.26 15.68 -6.42
C MET A 187 13.81 15.41 -6.78
N THR A 188 13.48 15.34 -8.07
CA THR A 188 12.13 15.01 -8.53
C THR A 188 11.73 13.61 -8.07
N PHE A 189 12.63 12.63 -8.20
CA PHE A 189 12.39 11.27 -7.74
C PHE A 189 12.12 11.21 -6.23
N LYS A 190 12.96 11.88 -5.43
CA LYS A 190 12.76 11.96 -3.97
C LYS A 190 11.43 12.64 -3.63
N SER A 191 11.12 13.78 -4.24
CA SER A 191 9.87 14.50 -4.00
C SER A 191 8.65 13.63 -4.29
N GLY A 192 8.67 12.86 -5.38
CA GLY A 192 7.59 11.92 -5.70
C GLY A 192 7.41 10.84 -4.64
N LEU A 193 8.50 10.30 -4.10
CA LEU A 193 8.47 9.31 -3.02
C LEU A 193 8.01 9.91 -1.69
N ASP A 194 8.41 11.15 -1.38
CA ASP A 194 7.94 11.86 -0.18
C ASP A 194 6.41 12.09 -0.25
N THR A 195 5.88 12.45 -1.42
CA THR A 195 4.43 12.56 -1.66
C THR A 195 3.74 11.21 -1.43
N VAL A 196 4.28 10.11 -1.96
CA VAL A 196 3.72 8.77 -1.71
C VAL A 196 3.69 8.44 -0.22
N ILE A 197 4.77 8.72 0.52
CA ILE A 197 4.82 8.44 1.96
C ILE A 197 3.79 9.29 2.74
N THR A 198 3.69 10.57 2.39
CA THR A 198 2.81 11.53 3.08
C THR A 198 1.35 11.24 2.78
N ASP A 199 0.99 11.12 1.50
CA ASP A 199 -0.39 11.08 1.04
C ASP A 199 -0.96 9.64 1.03
N CYS A 200 -0.12 8.64 0.72
CA CYS A 200 -0.57 7.26 0.56
C CYS A 200 -0.26 6.39 1.79
N PHE A 201 0.90 6.58 2.43
CA PHE A 201 1.35 5.72 3.54
C PHE A 201 1.17 6.35 4.93
N SER A 202 0.34 7.39 5.02
CA SER A 202 -0.03 8.06 6.28
C SER A 202 1.18 8.52 7.09
N SER A 203 2.23 9.01 6.41
CA SER A 203 3.48 9.48 7.04
C SER A 203 4.15 8.45 7.95
N ASN A 204 4.08 7.16 7.59
CA ASN A 204 4.63 6.08 8.39
C ASN A 204 6.17 6.18 8.51
N GLU A 205 6.66 6.34 9.75
CA GLU A 205 8.09 6.52 10.05
C GLU A 205 8.97 5.37 9.53
N LYS A 206 8.46 4.13 9.49
CA LYS A 206 9.23 2.98 8.99
C LYS A 206 9.50 3.09 7.49
N PHE A 207 8.55 3.62 6.73
CA PHE A 207 8.71 3.87 5.29
C PHE A 207 9.64 5.06 5.05
N LEU A 208 9.56 6.10 5.89
CA LEU A 208 10.51 7.22 5.85
C LEU A 208 11.95 6.78 6.13
N HIS A 209 12.16 5.90 7.11
CA HIS A 209 13.48 5.31 7.38
C HIS A 209 13.96 4.47 6.20
N THR A 210 13.07 3.65 5.63
CA THR A 210 13.39 2.80 4.47
C THR A 210 13.77 3.64 3.25
N LEU A 211 13.11 4.78 3.03
CA LEU A 211 13.47 5.73 1.98
C LEU A 211 14.90 6.24 2.18
N LYS A 212 15.24 6.68 3.40
CA LYS A 212 16.58 7.18 3.73
C LYS A 212 17.66 6.13 3.51
N ASP A 213 17.47 4.92 4.05
CA ASP A 213 18.42 3.81 3.90
C ASP A 213 18.62 3.42 2.42
N SER A 214 17.54 3.42 1.65
CA SER A 214 17.57 3.06 0.24
C SER A 214 18.29 4.12 -0.61
N PHE A 215 18.13 5.40 -0.28
CA PHE A 215 18.91 6.48 -0.88
C PHE A 215 20.39 6.35 -0.54
N ASP A 216 20.72 6.19 0.74
CA ASP A 216 22.09 6.01 1.20
C ASP A 216 22.79 4.84 0.48
N PHE A 217 22.07 3.75 0.21
CA PHE A 217 22.60 2.60 -0.53
C PHE A 217 23.10 2.96 -1.94
N PHE A 218 22.30 3.61 -2.78
CA PHE A 218 22.70 3.85 -4.18
C PHE A 218 23.61 5.08 -4.32
N ILE A 219 23.48 6.08 -3.45
CA ILE A 219 24.32 7.29 -3.50
C ILE A 219 25.77 7.00 -3.13
N ASN A 220 25.99 6.07 -2.19
CA ASN A 220 27.34 5.63 -1.85
C ASN A 220 28.02 4.83 -2.98
N THR A 221 27.31 4.47 -4.05
CA THR A 221 27.89 3.77 -5.21
C THR A 221 28.84 4.66 -6.03
N ARG A 222 28.56 5.97 -6.15
CA ARG A 222 29.41 6.97 -6.83
C ARG A 222 29.62 8.21 -5.95
N ALA A 223 29.90 8.01 -4.65
CA ALA A 223 29.91 9.06 -3.62
C ALA A 223 30.68 10.34 -4.03
N ASN A 224 31.94 10.20 -4.44
CA ASN A 224 32.79 11.32 -4.88
C ASN A 224 32.15 12.14 -6.01
N LYS A 225 31.59 11.44 -7.01
CA LYS A 225 31.06 12.08 -8.21
C LYS A 225 29.72 12.75 -7.93
N ILE A 226 28.85 12.09 -7.16
CA ILE A 226 27.57 12.67 -6.74
C ILE A 226 27.80 13.92 -5.88
N ALA A 227 28.77 13.87 -4.96
CA ALA A 227 29.16 15.04 -4.17
C ALA A 227 29.64 16.21 -5.05
N GLU A 228 30.48 15.94 -6.06
CA GLU A 228 30.92 16.94 -7.03
C GLU A 228 29.74 17.55 -7.81
N LEU A 229 28.81 16.72 -8.29
CA LEU A 229 27.64 17.15 -9.06
C LEU A 229 26.67 17.99 -8.22
N ILE A 230 26.42 17.58 -6.97
CA ILE A 230 25.62 18.35 -6.00
C ILE A 230 26.26 19.72 -5.76
N ALA A 231 27.57 19.76 -5.52
CA ALA A 231 28.27 21.01 -5.26
C ALA A 231 28.24 21.96 -6.48
N LYS A 232 28.41 21.42 -7.70
CA LYS A 232 28.26 22.18 -8.95
C LYS A 232 26.83 22.70 -9.14
N PHE A 233 25.82 21.90 -8.82
CA PHE A 233 24.42 22.29 -8.90
C PHE A 233 24.10 23.44 -7.92
N MET A 234 24.57 23.34 -6.67
CA MET A 234 24.42 24.40 -5.66
C MET A 234 25.14 25.69 -6.08
N ASP A 235 26.39 25.63 -6.57
CA ASP A 235 27.13 26.81 -7.07
C ASP A 235 26.42 27.47 -8.25
N SER A 236 25.88 26.66 -9.18
CA SER A 236 25.08 27.18 -10.30
C SER A 236 23.83 27.90 -9.80
N LYS A 237 23.08 27.30 -8.87
CA LYS A 237 21.85 27.90 -8.34
C LYS A 237 22.11 29.17 -7.53
N LEU A 238 23.19 29.24 -6.75
CA LEU A 238 23.58 30.44 -6.03
C LEU A 238 24.00 31.58 -6.98
N ARG A 239 24.73 31.28 -8.06
CA ARG A 239 25.12 32.28 -9.08
C ARG A 239 23.93 32.81 -9.89
N THR A 240 22.95 31.95 -10.19
CA THR A 240 21.72 32.34 -10.89
C THR A 240 20.73 33.06 -9.97
N GLY A 241 20.65 32.67 -8.70
CA GLY A 241 19.85 33.33 -7.67
C GLY A 241 20.21 34.81 -7.46
N ASN A 242 21.49 35.15 -7.64
CA ASN A 242 21.97 36.53 -7.59
C ASN A 242 21.55 37.39 -8.80
N LYS A 243 20.84 36.82 -9.80
CA LYS A 243 20.36 37.54 -10.98
C LYS A 243 18.83 37.61 -11.10
N GLU A 244 18.06 36.57 -10.73
CA GLU A 244 16.60 36.54 -11.03
C GLU A 244 15.70 35.73 -10.04
N CYS A 245 16.18 35.28 -8.87
CA CYS A 245 15.35 34.48 -7.94
C CYS A 245 15.12 35.22 -6.62
N SER A 246 13.89 35.19 -6.09
CA SER A 246 13.56 35.69 -4.75
C SER A 246 14.19 34.82 -3.65
N GLU A 247 14.55 35.44 -2.53
CA GLU A 247 15.22 34.81 -1.38
C GLU A 247 14.45 33.56 -0.87
N GLU A 248 13.12 33.59 -0.94
CA GLU A 248 12.22 32.49 -0.54
C GLU A 248 12.29 31.26 -1.46
N GLU A 249 12.48 31.45 -2.77
CA GLU A 249 12.66 30.34 -3.71
C GLU A 249 14.03 29.69 -3.51
N LEU A 250 15.06 30.51 -3.25
CA LEU A 250 16.40 30.05 -2.95
C LEU A 250 16.44 29.23 -1.64
N ASP A 251 15.79 29.71 -0.57
CA ASP A 251 15.62 28.95 0.66
C ASP A 251 14.81 27.67 0.44
N SER A 252 13.72 27.68 -0.32
CA SER A 252 12.96 26.46 -0.61
C SER A 252 13.76 25.39 -1.38
N VAL A 253 14.66 25.81 -2.29
CA VAL A 253 15.55 24.94 -3.07
C VAL A 253 16.71 24.41 -2.22
N MET A 254 17.19 25.20 -1.25
CA MET A 254 18.24 24.79 -0.32
C MET A 254 17.70 23.92 0.84
N ASP A 255 16.48 24.18 1.30
CA ASP A 255 15.91 23.59 2.52
C ASP A 255 15.14 22.28 2.26
N ARG A 256 14.63 22.05 1.03
CA ARG A 256 13.86 20.84 0.70
C ARG A 256 14.68 19.57 0.39
N PRO A 257 15.76 19.59 -0.41
CA PRO A 257 16.46 18.35 -0.77
C PRO A 257 17.72 18.09 0.04
N PHE A 258 18.34 19.09 0.65
CA PHE A 258 19.76 19.04 1.04
C PHE A 258 20.03 19.21 2.54
N THR A 259 19.02 19.11 3.39
CA THR A 259 19.26 19.18 4.84
C THR A 259 19.91 17.88 5.36
N ARG A 260 20.68 18.00 6.45
CA ARG A 260 21.26 16.87 7.20
C ARG A 260 20.19 15.86 7.67
N ARG A 261 18.90 16.24 7.63
CA ARG A 261 17.73 15.40 7.90
C ARG A 261 17.33 14.49 6.73
N THR A 262 17.62 14.87 5.48
CA THR A 262 17.23 14.15 4.26
C THR A 262 18.31 13.20 3.74
N TRP A 263 19.59 13.45 4.03
CA TRP A 263 20.72 12.61 3.62
C TRP A 263 21.58 12.28 4.85
N PRO A 264 21.30 11.15 5.53
CA PRO A 264 21.88 10.84 6.84
C PRO A 264 23.40 10.66 6.79
N ASN A 265 23.96 10.21 5.66
CA ASN A 265 25.39 9.95 5.60
C ASN A 265 26.23 11.22 5.48
N GLY A 266 26.93 11.52 6.58
CA GLY A 266 27.91 12.57 6.68
C GLY A 266 29.08 12.46 5.69
N CYS A 267 29.30 11.31 5.03
CA CYS A 267 30.40 11.13 4.07
C CYS A 267 30.20 11.96 2.78
N CYS A 268 29.06 11.82 2.10
CA CYS A 268 28.75 12.61 0.91
C CYS A 268 28.73 14.12 1.25
N TRP A 269 28.13 14.49 2.39
CA TRP A 269 28.10 15.88 2.85
C TRP A 269 29.46 16.45 3.29
N ALA A 270 30.33 15.62 3.88
CA ALA A 270 31.70 16.01 4.20
C ALA A 270 32.50 16.23 2.91
N GLU A 271 32.25 15.42 1.88
CA GLU A 271 32.87 15.53 0.57
C GLU A 271 32.41 16.78 -0.19
N VAL A 272 31.10 17.06 -0.18
CA VAL A 272 30.50 18.30 -0.70
C VAL A 272 31.11 19.52 0.01
N ARG A 273 31.17 19.51 1.35
CA ARG A 273 31.78 20.61 2.12
C ARG A 273 33.27 20.78 1.83
N ARG A 274 34.02 19.68 1.75
CA ARG A 274 35.45 19.68 1.40
C ARG A 274 35.68 20.25 0.00
N TRP A 275 34.80 19.92 -0.95
CA TRP A 275 34.85 20.44 -2.32
C TRP A 275 34.57 21.95 -2.37
N MET A 276 33.50 22.42 -1.70
CA MET A 276 33.19 23.85 -1.62
C MET A 276 34.30 24.66 -0.92
N GLN A 277 34.89 24.13 0.15
CA GLN A 277 36.00 24.77 0.86
C GLN A 277 37.24 24.89 -0.02
N LYS A 278 37.65 23.80 -0.72
CA LYS A 278 38.80 23.84 -1.64
C LYS A 278 38.63 24.89 -2.75
N ARG A 279 37.41 25.09 -3.25
CA ARG A 279 37.11 26.06 -4.31
C ARG A 279 37.01 27.51 -3.81
N ARG A 280 36.59 27.74 -2.55
CA ARG A 280 36.71 29.06 -1.89
C ARG A 280 38.16 29.46 -1.63
N CYS A 281 39.02 28.48 -1.31
CA CYS A 281 40.45 28.72 -1.06
C CYS A 281 41.27 28.95 -2.33
N TYR A 282 40.81 28.46 -3.50
CA TYR A 282 41.42 28.72 -4.81
C TYR A 282 40.33 29.11 -5.83
N PRO A 283 39.91 30.39 -5.83
CA PRO A 283 39.09 30.92 -6.91
C PRO A 283 39.97 31.05 -8.16
N ASN A 284 39.62 30.33 -9.22
CA ASN A 284 40.09 30.64 -10.58
C ASN A 284 39.40 31.91 -11.08
#